data_AF-A0A965HLI2-F1
#
_entry.id   AF-A0A965HLI2-F1
#
_cell.length_a   1.000
_cell.length_b   1.000
_cell.length_c   1.000
_cell.angle_alpha   90.00
_cell.angle_beta   90.00
_cell.angle_gamma   90.00
#
_symmetry.space_group_name_H-M   'P 1'
#
loop_
_entity.id
_entity.type
_entity.pdbx_description
1 polymer ?
#
loop_
_entity_poly.entity_id
_entity_poly.type
_entity_poly.pdbx_seq_one_letter_code
_entity_poly.pdbx_strand_id
1 'polypeptide(L)'
;MSHLRVSVSAQRLDIIADDGSVSRSFPVSTAKKGTGWEPNSNKTPLGWHRICQKIGDKAVSGTHFVGRKPTGRVWKSSDPVEEKNLVLTRILWLDGEEDQNKTSKDRYIYIHGTNREDLIGQPASAGCV
;
A
#
# COMPACT_ATOMS: atom_id res chain seq x y z
N MET A 1 17.31 -2.98 -13.47
CA MET A 1 17.06 -2.24 -12.22
C MET A 1 15.98 -2.95 -11.46
N SER A 2 16.33 -3.41 -10.25
CA SER A 2 15.38 -4.01 -9.34
C SER A 2 14.28 -3.02 -8.97
N HIS A 3 13.04 -3.51 -8.93
CA HIS A 3 11.86 -2.68 -8.66
C HIS A 3 10.74 -3.52 -8.05
N LEU A 4 9.74 -2.82 -7.50
CA LEU A 4 8.51 -3.44 -7.04
C LEU A 4 7.49 -3.40 -8.18
N ARG A 5 6.82 -4.51 -8.44
CA ARG A 5 5.70 -4.59 -9.39
C ARG A 5 4.45 -4.99 -8.65
N VAL A 6 3.43 -4.12 -8.67
CA VAL A 6 2.10 -4.45 -8.16
C VAL A 6 1.21 -4.87 -9.32
N SER A 7 0.75 -6.11 -9.30
CA SER A 7 -0.25 -6.62 -10.25
C SER A 7 -1.65 -6.49 -9.64
N VAL A 8 -2.47 -5.61 -10.20
CA VAL A 8 -3.85 -5.40 -9.77
C VAL A 8 -4.72 -6.62 -10.08
N SER A 9 -4.53 -7.28 -11.22
CA SER A 9 -5.33 -8.47 -11.53
C SER A 9 -4.98 -9.67 -10.64
N ALA A 10 -3.70 -9.84 -10.32
CA ALA A 10 -3.24 -10.95 -9.48
C ALA A 10 -3.31 -10.65 -7.97
N GLN A 11 -3.49 -9.37 -7.58
CA GLN A 11 -3.38 -8.92 -6.18
C GLN A 11 -2.05 -9.35 -5.53
N ARG A 12 -0.95 -9.11 -6.26
CA ARG A 12 0.42 -9.44 -5.83
C ARG A 12 1.35 -8.24 -5.93
N LEU A 13 2.27 -8.14 -4.98
CA LEU A 13 3.45 -7.30 -5.07
C LEU A 13 4.67 -8.20 -5.23
N ASP A 14 5.37 -8.04 -6.34
CA ASP A 14 6.57 -8.78 -6.68
C ASP A 14 7.81 -7.89 -6.51
N ILE A 15 8.89 -8.47 -6.00
CA ILE A 15 10.23 -7.86 -6.07
C ILE A 15 10.93 -8.40 -7.31
N ILE A 16 11.01 -7.58 -8.35
CA ILE A 16 11.66 -7.89 -9.61
C ILE A 16 13.17 -7.61 -9.46
N ALA A 17 14.00 -8.60 -9.74
CA ALA A 17 15.46 -8.49 -9.73
C ALA A 17 15.98 -7.86 -11.03
N ASP A 18 17.29 -7.57 -11.08
CA ASP A 18 17.91 -6.92 -12.24
C ASP A 18 17.86 -7.77 -13.52
N ASP A 19 17.85 -9.09 -13.38
CA ASP A 19 17.70 -10.06 -14.47
C ASP A 19 16.23 -10.27 -14.91
N GLY A 20 15.29 -9.55 -14.29
CA GLY A 20 13.85 -9.65 -14.57
C GLY A 20 13.13 -10.77 -13.82
N SER A 21 13.83 -11.60 -13.05
CA SER A 21 13.23 -12.67 -12.26
C SER A 21 12.44 -12.13 -11.05
N VAL A 22 11.43 -12.88 -10.61
CA VAL A 22 10.69 -12.58 -9.37
C VAL A 22 11.46 -13.19 -8.21
N SER A 23 12.13 -12.35 -7.41
CA SER A 23 12.88 -12.82 -6.23
C SER A 23 11.97 -13.18 -5.06
N ARG A 24 10.89 -12.42 -4.85
CA ARG A 24 9.86 -12.64 -3.84
C ARG A 24 8.53 -12.09 -4.31
N SER A 25 7.45 -12.63 -3.78
CA SER A 25 6.09 -12.22 -4.12
C SER A 25 5.19 -12.29 -2.88
N PHE A 26 4.41 -11.23 -2.66
CA PHE A 26 3.53 -11.07 -1.50
C PHE A 26 2.08 -10.84 -1.96
N PRO A 27 1.07 -11.41 -1.29
CA PRO A 27 -0.31 -11.05 -1.56
C PRO A 27 -0.58 -9.64 -1.02
N VAL A 28 -1.37 -8.86 -1.75
CA VAL A 28 -1.72 -7.47 -1.40
C VAL A 28 -3.20 -7.23 -1.66
N SER A 29 -3.68 -6.04 -1.30
CA SER A 29 -5.03 -5.58 -1.61
C SER A 29 -5.00 -4.19 -2.22
N THR A 30 -5.28 -4.09 -3.52
CA THR A 30 -5.44 -2.79 -4.19
C THR A 30 -6.87 -2.27 -4.00
N ALA A 31 -7.18 -1.14 -4.63
CA ALA A 31 -8.46 -0.48 -4.46
C ALA A 31 -9.64 -1.34 -4.91
N LYS A 32 -10.69 -1.39 -4.07
CA LYS A 32 -11.97 -2.04 -4.39
C LYS A 32 -12.63 -1.44 -5.65
N LYS A 33 -12.41 -0.15 -5.92
CA LYS A 33 -12.96 0.56 -7.09
C LYS A 33 -12.13 0.39 -8.38
N GLY A 34 -11.11 -0.46 -8.35
CA GLY A 34 -10.22 -0.71 -9.49
C GLY A 34 -9.19 0.40 -9.68
N THR A 35 -8.78 0.61 -10.93
CA THR A 35 -7.67 1.50 -11.29
C THR A 35 -8.12 2.86 -11.80
N GLY A 36 -7.40 3.91 -11.44
CA GLY A 36 -7.69 5.28 -11.84
C GLY A 36 -6.92 6.32 -11.03
N TRP A 37 -6.81 7.51 -11.59
CA TRP A 37 -5.95 8.57 -11.07
C TRP A 37 -6.70 9.83 -10.67
N GLU A 38 -8.00 9.90 -10.94
CA GLU A 38 -8.79 11.10 -10.67
C GLU A 38 -8.82 11.39 -9.15
N PRO A 39 -8.74 12.68 -8.75
CA PRO A 39 -8.93 13.07 -7.37
C PRO A 39 -10.22 12.49 -6.78
N ASN A 40 -10.17 12.05 -5.53
CA ASN A 40 -11.31 11.44 -4.82
C ASN A 40 -11.89 10.15 -5.45
N SER A 41 -11.26 9.57 -6.48
CA SER A 41 -11.73 8.34 -7.13
C SER A 41 -11.73 7.12 -6.20
N ASN A 42 -10.85 7.13 -5.19
CA ASN A 42 -10.54 5.97 -4.33
C ASN A 42 -10.09 4.74 -5.15
N LYS A 43 -9.43 4.99 -6.29
CA LYS A 43 -8.87 3.98 -7.18
C LYS A 43 -7.35 3.91 -7.05
N THR A 44 -6.75 2.76 -7.35
CA THR A 44 -5.29 2.61 -7.36
C THR A 44 -4.72 3.12 -8.69
N PRO A 45 -3.83 4.12 -8.70
CA PRO A 45 -3.20 4.61 -9.92
C PRO A 45 -2.24 3.56 -10.51
N LEU A 46 -2.16 3.51 -11.83
CA LEU A 46 -1.20 2.67 -12.57
C LEU A 46 0.06 3.48 -12.93
N GLY A 47 1.05 2.81 -13.52
CA GLY A 47 2.30 3.42 -13.98
C GLY A 47 3.40 3.42 -12.92
N TRP A 48 4.53 4.02 -13.28
CA TRP A 48 5.70 4.12 -12.42
C TRP A 48 5.47 5.07 -11.26
N HIS A 49 5.89 4.61 -10.09
CA HIS A 49 5.88 5.38 -8.86
C HIS A 49 7.25 5.27 -8.20
N ARG A 50 7.63 6.35 -7.53
CA ARG A 50 8.78 6.41 -6.63
C ARG A 50 8.30 6.28 -5.20
N ILE A 51 9.00 5.48 -4.38
CA ILE A 51 8.85 5.55 -2.93
C ILE A 51 9.56 6.83 -2.47
N CYS A 52 8.81 7.91 -2.25
CA CYS A 52 9.37 9.20 -1.90
C CYS A 52 9.65 9.34 -0.39
N GLN A 53 8.99 8.55 0.45
CA GLN A 53 9.21 8.53 1.89
C GLN A 53 8.95 7.14 2.47
N LYS A 54 9.76 6.74 3.46
CA LYS A 54 9.56 5.52 4.25
C LYS A 54 9.33 5.92 5.70
N ILE A 55 8.22 5.46 6.28
CA ILE A 55 7.82 5.84 7.64
C ILE A 55 7.60 4.57 8.46
N GLY A 56 8.09 4.61 9.70
CA GLY A 56 7.93 3.53 10.66
C GLY A 56 9.10 2.56 10.73
N ASP A 57 10.29 2.85 10.19
CA ASP A 57 11.46 1.93 10.14
C ASP A 57 11.75 1.12 11.43
N LYS A 58 11.51 1.72 12.60
CA LYS A 58 11.69 1.08 13.93
C LYS A 58 10.39 0.80 14.68
N ALA A 59 9.24 1.02 14.04
CA ALA A 59 7.95 0.73 14.62
C ALA A 59 7.76 -0.78 14.77
N VAL A 60 7.13 -1.19 15.87
CA VAL A 60 6.76 -2.58 16.12
C VAL A 60 5.71 -3.02 15.09
N SER A 61 5.69 -4.30 14.72
CA SER A 61 4.63 -4.85 13.85
C SER A 61 3.24 -4.56 14.46
N GLY A 62 2.31 -4.12 13.63
CA GLY A 62 0.97 -3.71 14.07
C GLY A 62 0.90 -2.29 14.63
N THR A 63 1.99 -1.53 14.70
CA THR A 63 1.94 -0.10 15.09
C THR A 63 0.95 0.65 14.20
N HIS A 64 -0.06 1.27 14.79
CA HIS A 64 -1.08 2.02 14.06
C HIS A 64 -0.65 3.47 13.84
N PHE A 65 -0.81 3.95 12.60
CA PHE A 65 -0.48 5.31 12.17
C PHE A 65 -1.73 6.11 11.78
N VAL A 66 -1.82 7.35 12.27
CA VAL A 66 -2.81 8.35 11.84
C VAL A 66 -2.06 9.61 11.41
N GLY A 67 -2.40 10.16 10.24
CA GLY A 67 -1.68 11.32 9.71
C GLY A 67 -0.17 11.07 9.54
N ARG A 68 0.21 9.82 9.27
CA ARG A 68 1.60 9.33 9.17
C ARG A 68 2.42 9.41 10.48
N LYS A 69 1.77 9.62 11.63
CA LYS A 69 2.40 9.60 12.96
C LYS A 69 1.95 8.35 13.73
N PRO A 70 2.85 7.69 14.48
CA PRO A 70 2.46 6.56 15.31
C PRO A 70 1.49 7.03 16.39
N THR A 71 0.42 6.27 16.61
CA THR A 71 -0.61 6.60 17.61
C THR A 71 -0.25 6.13 19.03
N GLY A 72 0.80 5.31 19.17
CA GLY A 72 1.10 4.57 20.40
C GLY A 72 0.31 3.27 20.56
N ARG A 73 -0.72 3.02 19.73
CA ARG A 73 -1.45 1.75 19.69
C ARG A 73 -0.74 0.75 18.79
N VAL A 74 -0.71 -0.51 19.24
CA VAL A 74 -0.23 -1.65 18.46
C VAL A 74 -1.39 -2.62 18.28
N TRP A 75 -1.84 -2.78 17.04
CA TRP A 75 -2.85 -3.76 16.65
C TRP A 75 -2.25 -5.16 16.65
N LYS A 76 -3.05 -6.13 17.10
CA LYS A 76 -2.76 -7.56 17.00
C LYS A 76 -3.88 -8.23 16.22
N SER A 77 -3.58 -9.32 15.52
CA SER A 77 -4.58 -10.09 14.79
C SER A 77 -5.68 -10.70 15.67
N SER A 78 -5.44 -10.80 16.98
CA SER A 78 -6.45 -11.19 17.99
C SER A 78 -7.42 -10.06 18.37
N ASP A 79 -7.13 -8.81 18.01
CA ASP A 79 -7.94 -7.66 18.38
C ASP A 79 -9.25 -7.64 17.55
N PRO A 80 -10.38 -7.23 18.14
CA PRO A 80 -11.63 -7.07 17.40
C PRO A 80 -11.47 -6.13 16.20
N VAL A 81 -12.00 -6.51 15.04
CA VAL A 81 -11.99 -5.70 13.81
C VAL A 81 -13.14 -4.67 13.84
N GLU A 82 -13.25 -3.90 14.92
CA GLU A 82 -14.27 -2.85 15.06
C GLU A 82 -13.90 -1.61 14.24
N GLU A 83 -12.63 -1.20 14.31
CA GLU A 83 -12.08 -0.08 13.54
C GLU A 83 -11.56 -0.60 12.19
N LYS A 84 -12.10 -0.11 11.07
CA LYS A 84 -11.74 -0.59 9.72
C LYS A 84 -10.66 0.30 9.09
N ASN A 85 -9.83 -0.30 8.24
CA ASN A 85 -8.85 0.38 7.38
C ASN A 85 -7.69 1.04 8.15
N LEU A 86 -7.14 0.36 9.15
CA LEU A 86 -5.96 0.86 9.85
C LEU A 86 -4.75 0.86 8.91
N VAL A 87 -3.90 1.89 9.05
CA VAL A 87 -2.58 1.94 8.44
C VAL A 87 -1.56 1.44 9.46
N LEU A 88 -0.95 0.28 9.20
CA LEU A 88 -0.12 -0.42 10.18
C LEU A 88 1.34 -0.60 9.73
N THR A 89 2.20 -0.83 10.72
CA THR A 89 3.58 -1.33 10.60
C THR A 89 4.55 -0.41 9.87
N ARG A 90 4.35 -0.16 8.57
CA ARG A 90 5.18 0.71 7.72
C ARG A 90 4.29 1.47 6.74
N ILE A 91 4.76 2.64 6.32
CA ILE A 91 4.18 3.39 5.20
C ILE A 91 5.29 3.64 4.18
N LEU A 92 5.13 3.12 2.97
CA LEU A 92 5.93 3.52 1.81
C LEU A 92 5.10 4.47 0.99
N TRP A 93 5.40 5.77 1.05
CA TRP A 93 4.63 6.79 0.37
C TRP A 93 5.05 6.88 -1.09
N LEU A 94 4.06 6.75 -1.97
CA LEU A 94 4.27 6.75 -3.41
C LEU A 94 4.07 8.16 -4.00
N ASP A 95 5.01 8.55 -4.85
CA ASP A 95 4.92 9.73 -5.72
C ASP A 95 4.86 9.25 -7.17
N GLY A 96 4.01 9.88 -7.98
CA GLY A 96 3.80 9.47 -9.36
C GLY A 96 4.84 10.06 -10.30
N GLU A 97 5.40 9.24 -11.18
CA GLU A 97 6.44 9.65 -12.13
C GLU A 97 5.90 9.86 -13.56
N GLU A 98 4.58 9.68 -13.77
CA GLU A 98 3.91 9.81 -15.07
C GLU A 98 2.74 10.80 -14.99
N ASP A 99 2.43 11.50 -16.09
CA ASP A 99 1.36 12.52 -16.12
C ASP A 99 0.02 12.04 -15.54
N GLN A 100 -0.31 10.76 -15.80
CA GLN A 100 -1.54 10.16 -15.29
C GLN A 100 -1.50 9.97 -13.78
N ASN A 101 -0.35 9.67 -13.16
CA ASN A 101 -0.27 9.32 -11.74
C ASN A 101 0.39 10.38 -10.86
N LYS A 102 0.76 11.55 -11.38
CA LYS A 102 1.38 12.68 -10.64
C LYS A 102 0.65 13.07 -9.35
N THR A 103 -0.66 12.86 -9.26
CA THR A 103 -1.45 13.19 -8.06
C THR A 103 -1.38 12.13 -6.95
N SER A 104 -0.65 11.02 -7.14
CA SER A 104 -0.62 9.90 -6.20
C SER A 104 -0.16 10.30 -4.80
N LYS A 105 0.82 11.20 -4.71
CA LYS A 105 1.31 11.70 -3.42
C LYS A 105 0.25 12.52 -2.69
N ASP A 106 -0.40 13.45 -3.38
CA ASP A 106 -1.47 14.30 -2.86
C ASP A 106 -2.71 13.48 -2.46
N ARG A 107 -2.91 12.36 -3.14
CA ARG A 107 -3.95 11.36 -2.85
C ARG A 107 -3.57 10.37 -1.75
N TYR A 108 -2.39 10.52 -1.13
CA TYR A 108 -1.92 9.69 -0.03
C TYR A 108 -1.85 8.19 -0.36
N ILE A 109 -1.42 7.86 -1.58
CA ILE A 109 -1.25 6.46 -1.99
C ILE A 109 -0.01 5.87 -1.32
N TYR A 110 -0.21 4.78 -0.58
CA TYR A 110 0.81 4.11 0.20
C TYR A 110 0.90 2.62 -0.17
N ILE A 111 2.04 2.01 0.13
CA ILE A 111 2.11 0.58 0.47
C ILE A 111 2.17 0.49 2.00
N HIS A 112 1.24 -0.23 2.63
CA HIS A 112 1.16 -0.32 4.10
C HIS A 112 0.61 -1.64 4.63
N GLY A 113 0.79 -1.89 5.93
CA GLY A 113 0.10 -2.99 6.62
C GLY A 113 -1.36 -2.64 6.92
N THR A 114 -2.23 -3.64 7.02
CA THR A 114 -3.68 -3.46 7.26
C THR A 114 -4.16 -4.38 8.38
N ASN A 115 -5.22 -3.97 9.08
CA ASN A 115 -5.92 -4.86 10.02
C ASN A 115 -6.99 -5.73 9.35
N ARG A 116 -7.15 -5.63 8.03
CA ARG A 116 -8.02 -6.48 7.21
C ARG A 116 -7.21 -7.57 6.50
N GLU A 117 -6.40 -8.29 7.27
CA GLU A 117 -5.60 -9.40 6.76
C GLU A 117 -6.48 -10.49 6.10
N ASP A 118 -7.74 -10.60 6.54
CA ASP A 118 -8.77 -11.47 5.96
C ASP A 118 -9.11 -11.17 4.50
N LEU A 119 -8.82 -9.96 4.01
CA LEU A 119 -9.10 -9.55 2.63
C LEU A 119 -7.87 -9.54 1.72
N ILE A 120 -6.67 -9.81 2.26
CA ILE A 120 -5.44 -9.80 1.49
C ILE A 120 -5.53 -10.84 0.35
N GLY A 121 -5.20 -10.40 -0.88
CA GLY A 121 -5.40 -11.17 -2.10
C GLY A 121 -6.69 -10.81 -2.86
N GLN A 122 -7.49 -9.87 -2.33
CA GLN A 122 -8.67 -9.32 -3.00
C GLN A 122 -8.64 -7.78 -3.01
N PRO A 123 -9.27 -7.12 -4.00
CA PRO A 123 -9.43 -5.67 -4.00
C PRO A 123 -10.26 -5.19 -2.80
N ALA A 124 -9.62 -4.43 -1.90
CA ALA A 124 -10.23 -4.04 -0.62
C ALA A 124 -9.88 -2.63 -0.16
N SER A 125 -8.81 -2.02 -0.68
CA SER A 125 -8.37 -0.69 -0.23
C SER A 125 -9.21 0.45 -0.83
N ALA A 126 -8.92 1.68 -0.42
CA ALA A 126 -9.47 2.91 -0.99
C ALA A 126 -8.46 3.67 -1.88
N GLY A 127 -7.45 2.97 -2.43
CA GLY A 127 -6.44 3.56 -3.32
C GLY A 127 -5.05 2.96 -3.10
N CYS A 128 -4.70 2.73 -1.84
CA CYS A 128 -3.42 2.17 -1.41
C CYS A 128 -3.23 0.70 -1.82
N VAL A 129 -2.05 0.17 -1.48
CA VAL A 129 -1.63 -1.22 -1.62
C VAL A 129 -1.31 -1.81 -0.26
#